data_AF-A0A2C1K9F4-F1
#
_entry.id   AF-A0A2C1K9F4-F1
#
_cell.length_a   1.000
_cell.length_b   1.000
_cell.length_c   1.000
_cell.angle_alpha   90.00
_cell.angle_beta   90.00
_cell.angle_gamma   90.00
#
_symmetry.space_group_name_H-M   'P 1'
#
loop_
_entity.id
_entity.type
_entity.pdbx_description
1 polymer ?
#
loop_
_entity_poly.entity_id
_entity_poly.type
_entity_poly.pdbx_seq_one_letter_code
_entity_poly.pdbx_strand_id
1 'polypeptide(L)'
;MARPTKSVKTMSKNLTKEEIQVRSQTEDKLKGTADKISPPTPLNARQKKIFHYIVEELSSSGILGNLDIYILGTCAISIDRLQQIEKMINKDINNLFDKNLMSAKDKYTKDFFRCCNELSLSPQSRAKLGNLNLQAKQQEEDPLLKVLSGGKK
;
A
#
# COMPACT_ATOMS: atom_id res chain seq x y z
N MET A 1 8.68 -20.39 -3.90
CA MET A 1 8.11 -19.23 -4.62
C MET A 1 9.06 -18.05 -4.51
N ALA A 2 9.36 -17.36 -5.62
CA ALA A 2 10.16 -16.14 -5.58
C ALA A 2 9.44 -15.08 -4.74
N ARG A 3 10.16 -14.42 -3.83
CA ARG A 3 9.60 -13.35 -2.99
C ARG A 3 9.14 -12.21 -3.90
N PRO A 4 7.94 -11.63 -3.70
CA PRO A 4 7.51 -10.47 -4.46
C PRO A 4 8.60 -9.38 -4.44
N THR A 5 8.97 -8.90 -5.62
CA THR A 5 9.95 -7.84 -5.80
C THR A 5 9.36 -6.52 -5.33
N LYS A 6 10.07 -5.83 -4.44
CA LYS A 6 9.68 -4.54 -3.90
C LYS A 6 10.04 -3.43 -4.87
N SER A 7 9.40 -2.26 -4.75
CA SER A 7 9.81 -1.05 -5.48
C SER A 7 11.26 -0.67 -5.14
N VAL A 8 11.98 -0.07 -6.10
CA VAL A 8 13.33 0.48 -5.92
C VAL A 8 13.41 1.39 -4.71
N LYS A 9 12.37 2.20 -4.50
CA LYS A 9 12.29 3.14 -3.37
C LYS A 9 12.22 2.45 -2.01
N THR A 10 11.93 1.15 -1.98
CA THR A 10 11.65 0.35 -0.77
C THR A 10 12.39 -0.99 -0.71
N MET A 11 13.31 -1.23 -1.66
CA MET A 11 14.09 -2.46 -1.70
C MET A 11 15.43 -2.24 -0.99
N SER A 12 15.78 -3.21 -0.14
CA SER A 12 17.06 -3.28 0.57
C SER A 12 18.02 -4.16 -0.24
N LYS A 13 18.44 -3.67 -1.43
CA LYS A 13 19.47 -4.31 -2.27
C LYS A 13 20.54 -3.29 -2.62
N ASN A 14 21.80 -3.71 -2.59
CA ASN A 14 22.92 -2.92 -3.09
C ASN A 14 22.80 -2.85 -4.62
N LEU A 15 22.32 -1.73 -5.13
CA LEU A 15 22.24 -1.44 -6.56
C LEU A 15 23.20 -0.31 -6.87
N THR A 16 23.76 -0.31 -8.08
CA THR A 16 24.54 0.84 -8.54
C THR A 16 23.62 2.05 -8.75
N LYS A 17 24.18 3.27 -8.72
CA LYS A 17 23.39 4.49 -8.97
C LYS A 17 22.66 4.44 -10.32
N GLU A 18 23.30 3.87 -11.33
CA GLU A 18 22.72 3.65 -12.65
C GLU A 18 21.56 2.64 -12.60
N GLU A 19 21.71 1.53 -11.87
CA GLU A 19 20.63 0.55 -11.69
C GLU A 19 19.42 1.12 -10.94
N ILE A 20 19.66 1.92 -9.89
CA ILE A 20 18.60 2.62 -9.14
C ILE A 20 17.87 3.59 -10.08
N GLN A 21 18.61 4.36 -10.88
CA GLN A 21 18.04 5.34 -11.79
C GLN A 21 17.23 4.66 -12.89
N VAL A 22 17.76 3.63 -13.54
CA VAL A 22 17.06 2.87 -14.59
C VAL A 22 15.80 2.22 -14.03
N ARG A 23 15.88 1.56 -12.87
CA ARG A 23 14.71 0.90 -12.28
C ARG A 23 13.68 1.88 -11.74
N SER A 24 14.08 2.99 -11.12
CA SER A 24 13.13 4.03 -10.67
C SER A 24 12.41 4.65 -11.86
N GLN A 25 13.12 4.98 -12.93
CA GLN A 25 12.48 5.48 -14.15
C GLN A 25 11.54 4.45 -14.77
N THR A 26 11.89 3.17 -14.71
CA THR A 26 11.03 2.08 -15.20
C THR A 26 9.78 1.94 -14.33
N GLU A 27 9.92 1.98 -13.00
CA GLU A 27 8.80 1.93 -12.06
C GLU A 27 7.88 3.15 -12.18
N ASP A 28 8.43 4.36 -12.26
CA ASP A 28 7.65 5.59 -12.42
C ASP A 28 6.90 5.59 -13.78
N LYS A 29 7.49 5.02 -14.84
CA LYS A 29 6.78 4.78 -16.12
C LYS A 29 5.67 3.74 -16.00
N LEU A 30 5.91 2.63 -15.29
CA LEU A 30 4.95 1.53 -15.13
C LEU A 30 3.76 1.90 -14.23
N LYS A 31 4.00 2.71 -13.20
CA LYS A 31 2.99 3.21 -12.28
C LYS A 31 2.02 4.19 -12.97
N GLY A 32 2.46 4.84 -14.04
CA GLY A 32 1.69 5.86 -14.75
C GLY A 32 1.59 7.16 -13.95
N THR A 33 0.85 8.14 -14.49
CA THR A 33 0.61 9.40 -13.76
C THR A 33 -0.36 9.18 -12.59
N ALA A 34 -0.53 10.19 -11.73
CA ALA A 34 -1.45 10.16 -10.59
C ALA A 34 -2.63 11.13 -10.76
N ASP A 35 -2.84 11.63 -11.97
CA ASP A 35 -3.72 12.78 -12.22
C ASP A 35 -5.20 12.41 -12.37
N LYS A 36 -5.51 11.10 -12.42
CA LYS A 36 -6.87 10.58 -12.69
C LYS A 36 -7.38 9.66 -11.60
N ILE A 37 -6.93 9.83 -10.35
CA ILE A 37 -7.38 9.02 -9.23
C ILE A 37 -8.79 9.46 -8.82
N SER A 38 -9.80 8.84 -9.43
CA SER A 38 -11.21 9.05 -9.14
C SER A 38 -11.84 7.73 -8.70
N PRO A 39 -12.82 7.75 -7.78
CA PRO A 39 -13.53 6.52 -7.39
C PRO A 39 -14.17 5.85 -8.60
N PRO A 40 -14.06 4.51 -8.73
CA PRO A 40 -14.69 3.80 -9.82
C PRO A 40 -16.22 3.79 -9.67
N THR A 41 -16.92 3.61 -10.79
CA THR A 41 -18.38 3.76 -10.90
C THR A 41 -19.24 2.94 -9.91
N PRO A 42 -18.88 1.70 -9.50
CA PRO A 42 -19.77 0.90 -8.64
C PRO A 42 -19.77 1.29 -7.16
N LEU A 43 -19.09 2.38 -6.74
CA LEU A 43 -19.04 2.77 -5.32
C LEU A 43 -20.29 3.54 -4.87
N ASN A 44 -20.81 3.16 -3.70
CA ASN A 44 -21.87 3.91 -3.02
C ASN A 44 -21.33 5.22 -2.37
N ALA A 45 -22.22 6.09 -1.88
CA ALA A 45 -21.82 7.38 -1.31
C ALA A 45 -20.85 7.28 -0.12
N ARG A 46 -21.01 6.28 0.77
CA ARG A 46 -20.09 6.07 1.91
C ARG A 46 -18.73 5.58 1.43
N GLN A 47 -18.72 4.64 0.50
CA GLN A 47 -17.50 4.11 -0.10
C GLN A 47 -16.73 5.21 -0.84
N LYS A 48 -17.41 6.10 -1.56
CA LYS A 48 -16.79 7.28 -2.17
C LYS A 48 -16.12 8.17 -1.12
N LYS A 49 -16.76 8.44 0.01
CA LYS A 49 -16.14 9.23 1.10
C LYS A 49 -14.88 8.57 1.64
N ILE A 50 -14.91 7.25 1.89
CA ILE A 50 -13.74 6.50 2.35
C ILE A 50 -12.63 6.53 1.30
N PHE A 51 -12.97 6.36 0.03
CA PHE A 51 -12.01 6.42 -1.07
C PHE A 51 -11.28 7.77 -1.10
N HIS A 52 -12.03 8.89 -1.09
CA HIS A 52 -11.42 10.22 -1.13
C HIS A 52 -10.55 10.48 0.09
N TYR A 53 -10.98 10.07 1.27
CA TYR A 53 -10.18 10.18 2.50
C TYR A 53 -8.84 9.44 2.37
N ILE A 54 -8.84 8.21 1.87
CA ILE A 54 -7.59 7.45 1.67
C ILE A 54 -6.69 8.13 0.64
N VAL A 55 -7.27 8.63 -0.47
CA VAL A 55 -6.51 9.33 -1.51
C VAL A 55 -5.90 10.62 -0.99
N GLU A 56 -6.64 11.42 -0.21
CA GLU A 56 -6.18 12.68 0.37
C GLU A 56 -4.98 12.45 1.30
N GLU A 57 -5.09 11.51 2.23
CA GLU A 57 -4.01 11.16 3.17
C GLU A 57 -2.76 10.63 2.44
N LEU A 58 -2.95 9.85 1.38
CA LEU A 58 -1.84 9.27 0.61
C LEU A 58 -1.30 10.20 -0.49
N SER A 59 -1.99 11.28 -0.86
CA SER A 59 -1.57 12.17 -1.94
C SER A 59 -0.22 12.83 -1.65
N SER A 60 0.00 13.23 -0.39
CA SER A 60 1.25 13.81 0.08
C SER A 60 2.47 12.88 -0.07
N SER A 61 2.24 11.56 -0.09
CA SER A 61 3.32 10.57 -0.18
C SER A 61 3.88 10.42 -1.61
N GLY A 62 3.13 10.83 -2.63
CA GLY A 62 3.47 10.57 -4.04
C GLY A 62 3.52 9.08 -4.41
N ILE A 63 3.03 8.18 -3.54
CA ILE A 63 3.09 6.72 -3.74
C ILE A 63 1.95 6.22 -4.64
N LEU A 64 0.85 6.97 -4.79
CA LEU A 64 -0.28 6.56 -5.62
C LEU A 64 -0.07 6.81 -7.12
N GLY A 65 -0.60 5.91 -7.95
CA GLY A 65 -0.70 6.05 -9.40
C GLY A 65 -2.12 5.71 -9.88
N ASN A 66 -2.41 6.01 -11.15
CA ASN A 66 -3.74 5.81 -11.74
C ASN A 66 -4.18 4.33 -11.71
N LEU A 67 -3.25 3.37 -11.68
CA LEU A 67 -3.58 1.94 -11.60
C LEU A 67 -4.09 1.54 -10.20
N ASP A 68 -3.76 2.31 -9.17
CA ASP A 68 -4.14 1.98 -7.79
C ASP A 68 -5.63 2.21 -7.50
N ILE A 69 -6.38 2.81 -8.44
CA ILE A 69 -7.82 3.06 -8.32
C ILE A 69 -8.59 1.78 -7.97
N TYR A 70 -8.19 0.62 -8.51
CA TYR A 70 -8.87 -0.66 -8.25
C TYR A 70 -8.63 -1.16 -6.83
N ILE A 71 -7.40 -1.06 -6.33
CA ILE A 71 -7.09 -1.49 -4.96
C ILE A 71 -7.66 -0.52 -3.92
N LEU A 72 -7.65 0.79 -4.22
CA LEU A 72 -8.29 1.83 -3.41
C LEU A 72 -9.80 1.64 -3.35
N GLY A 73 -10.44 1.34 -4.49
CA GLY A 73 -11.87 1.03 -4.55
C GLY A 73 -12.22 -0.22 -3.74
N THR A 74 -11.42 -1.28 -3.86
CA THR A 74 -11.58 -2.51 -3.08
C THR A 74 -11.42 -2.25 -1.58
N CYS A 75 -10.42 -1.44 -1.20
CA CYS A 75 -10.20 -1.04 0.19
C CYS A 75 -11.41 -0.29 0.76
N ALA A 76 -11.91 0.70 0.03
CA ALA A 76 -13.08 1.48 0.43
C ALA A 76 -14.34 0.62 0.60
N ILE A 77 -14.55 -0.34 -0.30
CA ILE A 77 -15.65 -1.31 -0.21
C ILE A 77 -15.50 -2.20 1.03
N SER A 78 -14.31 -2.76 1.27
CA SER A 78 -14.06 -3.64 2.41
C SER A 78 -14.28 -2.91 3.74
N ILE A 79 -13.82 -1.66 3.87
CA ILE A 79 -14.03 -0.85 5.08
C ILE A 79 -15.53 -0.56 5.29
N ASP A 80 -16.25 -0.08 4.27
CA ASP A 80 -17.70 0.21 4.37
C ASP A 80 -18.51 -1.03 4.75
N ARG A 81 -18.18 -2.20 4.18
CA ARG A 81 -18.87 -3.45 4.47
C ARG A 81 -18.55 -3.99 5.86
N LEU A 82 -17.29 -3.93 6.30
CA LEU A 82 -16.92 -4.30 7.68
C LEU A 82 -17.63 -3.44 8.72
N GLN A 83 -17.65 -2.11 8.53
CA GLN A 83 -18.36 -1.21 9.42
C GLN A 83 -19.86 -1.51 9.50
N GLN A 84 -20.48 -1.92 8.39
CA GLN A 84 -21.88 -2.33 8.38
C GLN A 84 -22.10 -3.64 9.13
N ILE A 85 -21.24 -4.64 8.93
CA ILE A 85 -21.33 -5.91 9.64
C ILE A 85 -21.20 -5.69 11.15
N GLU A 86 -20.22 -4.90 11.60
CA GLU A 86 -20.08 -4.57 13.03
C GLU A 86 -21.30 -3.81 13.56
N LYS A 87 -21.89 -2.90 12.78
CA LYS A 87 -23.14 -2.22 13.18
C LYS A 87 -24.31 -3.19 13.34
N MET A 88 -24.41 -4.22 12.49
CA MET A 88 -25.44 -5.26 12.61
C MET A 88 -25.22 -6.10 13.88
N ILE A 89 -23.99 -6.52 14.13
CA ILE A 89 -23.62 -7.31 15.33
C ILE A 89 -23.85 -6.49 16.61
N ASN A 90 -23.47 -5.21 16.63
CA ASN A 90 -23.67 -4.34 17.79
C ASN A 90 -25.16 -4.03 18.05
N LYS A 91 -26.01 -4.07 17.01
CA LYS A 91 -27.46 -3.90 17.16
C LYS A 91 -28.14 -5.16 17.68
N ASP A 92 -27.66 -6.33 17.26
CA ASP A 92 -28.16 -7.63 17.73
C ASP A 92 -27.01 -8.64 17.79
N ILE A 93 -26.66 -9.02 19.02
CA ILE A 93 -25.54 -9.92 19.31
C ILE A 93 -25.75 -11.33 18.75
N ASN A 94 -27.00 -11.74 18.48
CA ASN A 94 -27.29 -13.05 17.90
C ASN A 94 -26.71 -13.21 16.49
N ASN A 95 -26.45 -12.09 15.81
CA ASN A 95 -25.76 -12.09 14.51
C ASN A 95 -24.34 -12.69 14.57
N LEU A 96 -23.73 -12.84 15.75
CA LEU A 96 -22.48 -13.59 15.91
C LEU A 96 -22.62 -15.07 15.52
N PHE A 97 -23.81 -15.64 15.66
CA PHE A 97 -24.07 -17.04 15.33
C PHE A 97 -24.49 -17.23 13.86
N ASP A 98 -24.73 -16.15 13.12
CA ASP A 98 -24.96 -16.22 11.67
C ASP A 98 -23.63 -16.52 10.95
N LYS A 99 -23.52 -17.77 10.49
CA LYS A 99 -22.36 -18.27 9.74
C LYS A 99 -22.09 -17.49 8.46
N ASN A 100 -23.12 -17.04 7.76
CA ASN A 100 -22.96 -16.30 6.50
C ASN A 100 -22.41 -14.90 6.77
N LEU A 101 -22.94 -14.23 7.80
CA LEU A 101 -22.46 -12.92 8.21
C LEU A 101 -21.00 -12.98 8.69
N MET A 102 -20.67 -13.95 9.54
CA MET A 102 -19.30 -14.15 10.02
C MET A 102 -18.33 -14.56 8.91
N SER A 103 -18.78 -15.34 7.92
CA SER A 103 -17.99 -15.65 6.72
C SER A 103 -17.73 -14.40 5.87
N ALA A 104 -18.74 -13.54 5.71
CA ALA A 104 -18.57 -12.27 5.01
C ALA A 104 -17.59 -11.36 5.74
N LYS A 105 -17.68 -11.27 7.07
CA LYS A 105 -16.73 -10.53 7.92
C LYS A 105 -15.30 -11.01 7.71
N ASP A 106 -15.06 -12.31 7.74
CA ASP A 106 -13.73 -12.89 7.53
C ASP A 106 -13.17 -12.55 6.14
N LYS A 107 -13.98 -12.65 5.08
CA LYS A 107 -13.58 -12.29 3.70
C LYS A 107 -13.15 -10.82 3.60
N TYR A 108 -14.00 -9.90 4.07
CA TYR A 108 -13.68 -8.47 3.99
C TYR A 108 -12.54 -8.06 4.92
N THR A 109 -12.36 -8.76 6.05
CA THR A 109 -11.22 -8.54 6.95
C THR A 109 -9.92 -8.93 6.25
N LYS A 110 -9.89 -10.05 5.54
CA LYS A 110 -8.74 -10.49 4.73
C LYS A 110 -8.43 -9.50 3.61
N ASP A 111 -9.46 -9.03 2.89
CA ASP A 111 -9.27 -8.02 1.84
C ASP A 111 -8.77 -6.70 2.40
N PHE A 112 -9.28 -6.27 3.57
CA PHE A 112 -8.80 -5.07 4.26
C PHE A 112 -7.33 -5.19 4.64
N PHE A 113 -6.90 -6.30 5.26
CA PHE A 113 -5.50 -6.50 5.60
C PHE A 113 -4.58 -6.60 4.38
N ARG A 114 -5.06 -7.19 3.28
CA ARG A 114 -4.35 -7.17 1.99
C ARG A 114 -4.14 -5.73 1.53
N CYS A 115 -5.21 -4.92 1.50
CA CYS A 115 -5.13 -3.51 1.13
C CYS A 115 -4.16 -2.73 2.04
N CYS A 116 -4.19 -2.98 3.36
CA CYS A 116 -3.28 -2.34 4.31
C CYS A 116 -1.80 -2.65 4.03
N ASN A 117 -1.50 -3.85 3.55
CA ASN A 117 -0.14 -4.25 3.19
C ASN A 117 0.31 -3.59 1.89
N GLU A 118 -0.53 -3.58 0.85
CA GLU A 118 -0.19 -3.00 -0.46
C GLU A 118 -0.14 -1.47 -0.43
N LEU A 119 -1.12 -0.82 0.23
CA LEU A 119 -1.25 0.64 0.28
C LEU A 119 -0.55 1.29 1.48
N SER A 120 0.16 0.51 2.29
CA SER A 120 0.87 1.02 3.48
C SER A 120 -0.02 1.72 4.49
N LEU A 121 -1.25 1.25 4.69
CA LEU A 121 -2.20 1.89 5.61
C LEU A 121 -1.93 1.49 7.07
N SER A 122 -1.36 0.30 7.32
CA SER A 122 -1.05 -0.13 8.69
C SER A 122 0.26 0.47 9.21
N PRO A 123 0.38 0.77 10.52
CA PRO A 123 1.65 1.21 11.11
C PRO A 123 2.78 0.22 10.86
N GLN A 124 2.48 -1.08 10.89
CA GLN A 124 3.46 -2.13 10.60
C GLN A 124 3.94 -2.09 9.15
N SER A 125 3.03 -1.93 8.18
CA SER A 125 3.42 -1.83 6.76
C SER A 125 4.27 -0.57 6.53
N ARG A 126 3.88 0.57 7.11
CA ARG A 126 4.66 1.82 7.06
C ARG A 126 6.03 1.70 7.69
N ALA A 127 6.13 1.16 8.90
CA ALA A 127 7.41 0.96 9.59
C ALA A 127 8.31 -0.01 8.81
N LYS A 128 7.74 -1.05 8.21
CA LYS A 128 8.48 -1.98 7.36
C LYS A 128 9.07 -1.27 6.13
N LEU A 129 8.31 -0.40 5.46
CA LEU A 129 8.84 0.38 4.34
C LEU A 129 9.85 1.43 4.80
N GLY A 130 9.57 2.15 5.90
CA GLY A 130 10.49 3.13 6.47
C GLY A 130 11.84 2.53 6.84
N ASN A 131 11.85 1.38 7.51
CA ASN A 131 13.09 0.68 7.87
C ASN A 131 13.88 0.20 6.65
N LEU A 132 13.19 -0.24 5.58
CA LEU A 132 13.85 -0.63 4.33
C LEU A 132 14.51 0.58 3.66
N ASN A 133 13.86 1.74 3.67
CA ASN A 133 14.41 2.97 3.12
C ASN A 133 15.63 3.46 3.92
N LEU A 134 15.59 3.35 5.25
CA LEU A 134 16.73 3.69 6.11
C LEU A 134 17.92 2.75 5.90
N GLN A 135 17.68 1.44 5.78
CA GLN A 135 18.73 0.46 5.50
C GLN A 135 19.36 0.69 4.12
N ALA A 136 18.57 1.03 3.10
CA ALA A 136 19.09 1.39 1.78
C ALA A 136 19.98 2.64 1.82
N LYS A 137 19.58 3.68 2.56
CA LYS A 137 20.41 4.89 2.76
C LYS A 137 21.69 4.63 3.54
N GLN A 138 21.64 3.84 4.60
CA GLN A 138 22.83 3.48 5.38
C GLN A 138 23.84 2.67 4.54
N GLN A 139 23.38 1.82 3.63
CA GLN A 139 24.24 1.11 2.67
C GLN A 139 24.87 2.04 1.63
N GLU A 140 24.20 3.12 1.21
CA GLU A 140 24.79 4.14 0.33
C GLU A 140 25.82 5.02 1.04
N GLU A 141 25.64 5.29 2.33
CA GLU A 141 26.50 6.18 3.11
C GLU A 141 27.69 5.48 3.78
N ASP A 142 27.76 4.15 3.78
CA ASP A 142 28.83 3.38 4.42
C ASP A 142 30.21 3.77 3.84
N PRO A 143 31.10 4.36 4.66
CA PRO A 143 32.43 4.78 4.24
C PRO A 143 33.26 3.67 3.59
N LEU A 144 33.11 2.41 4.05
CA LEU A 144 33.82 1.26 3.47
C LEU A 144 33.33 0.92 2.07
N LEU A 145 32.01 0.98 1.83
CA LEU A 145 31.43 0.77 0.50
C LEU A 145 31.76 1.90 -0.47
N LYS A 146 31.87 3.15 0.02
CA LYS A 146 32.38 4.30 -0.77
C LYS A 146 33.83 4.12 -1.21
N VAL A 147 34.69 3.56 -0.35
CA VAL A 147 36.09 3.28 -0.68
C VAL A 147 36.18 2.12 -1.68
N LEU A 148 35.43 1.04 -1.46
CA LEU A 148 35.42 -0.16 -2.31
C LEU A 148 34.82 0.09 -3.71
N SER A 149 33.88 1.03 -3.85
CA SER A 149 33.28 1.43 -5.15
C SER A 149 34.18 2.34 -6.00
N GLY A 150 35.45 2.49 -5.64
CA GLY A 150 36.44 3.23 -6.42
C GLY A 150 36.59 4.68 -5.97
N GLY A 151 36.82 4.90 -4.68
CA GLY A 151 37.11 6.22 -4.11
C GLY A 151 38.23 6.92 -4.90
N LYS A 152 37.85 7.85 -5.77
CA LYS A 152 38.77 8.86 -6.29
C LYS A 152 38.97 9.90 -5.18
N LYS A 153 40.24 10.11 -4.82
CA LYS A 153 40.70 11.33 -4.15
C LYS A 153 40.25 12.57 -4.92
#